data_AF-A0A195EUR8-F1
#
_entry.id   AF-A0A195EUR8-F1
#
_cell.length_a   1.000
_cell.length_b   1.000
_cell.length_c   1.000
_cell.angle_alpha   90.00
_cell.angle_beta   90.00
_cell.angle_gamma   90.00
#
_symmetry.space_group_name_H-M   'P 1'
#
loop_
_entity.id
_entity.type
_entity.pdbx_description
1 polymer ?
#
loop_
_entity_poly.entity_id
_entity_poly.type
_entity_poly.pdbx_seq_one_letter_code
_entity_poly.pdbx_strand_id
1 'polypeptide(L)'
;MEQMIALSTQNPLSLLVKFGMMAWNNSCGNDNCSGHGECHNGTCLCEIQFDGPECHIPNLSYYIAFASIFFLLAFVCLIQLVMCIIAEWQRMKAPSFLRACRVTTQKVLYFVVFLASTIRGAYFTSPTAFKEGWSRSLLSAYYPLLLSGSSLLVCFWAEVFHLRDIRWDKPQFLSKSFLAFVVFNILTYSLLFAEFITARTYSQVDRSFYTHVFNGCYAVLLFIVVVFFLIYGVEVFFKLNYSPSTSTAEPVHTQQVNTSQLHQSRFGLLSQAFMLFIVVGFLFSETLSEFWKTKIFEFVLNSYSKVPLYSRNWHDIVFRVIEVGVALWFPCVLWNCMSPEQLWILNPKRILKKLDLDQGKRIKEIELQEKGTSQDTFLSADAASINSKDCWICYDNERQDAGPLIQPCQCRGDVSAVHHDCLRRWLVESSLNADSLVCKVCNTKYNVEHASRLDWQNSLTPRHCLQTIAIVTTMCASSAAAWIVIQLVEGPIIRMLAAGSALLIIYVCIRFLSVNTVVAYQRAKISSLNIVNSGSESNVTAQVTTISHTISVDVTKSDMATI
;
A
#
# COMPACT_ATOMS: atom_id res chain seq x y z
N MET A 1 40.73 0.20 58.85
CA MET A 1 40.72 0.70 57.45
C MET A 1 39.80 -0.13 56.54
N GLU A 2 39.44 -1.37 56.90
CA GLU A 2 38.44 -2.17 56.14
C GLU A 2 36.97 -1.81 56.44
N GLN A 3 36.64 -1.27 57.61
CA GLN A 3 35.27 -0.82 57.91
C GLN A 3 34.87 0.52 57.25
N MET A 4 35.84 1.30 56.75
CA MET A 4 35.54 2.55 56.03
C MET A 4 35.35 2.35 54.51
N ILE A 5 35.71 1.19 53.97
CA ILE A 5 35.52 0.87 52.55
C ILE A 5 34.12 0.25 52.30
N ALA A 6 33.51 -0.37 53.32
CA ALA A 6 32.16 -0.95 53.23
C ALA A 6 31.02 0.09 53.18
N LEU A 7 31.30 1.38 53.43
CA LEU A 7 30.29 2.45 53.37
C LEU A 7 30.21 3.14 52.00
N SER A 8 31.13 2.84 51.06
CA SER A 8 31.18 3.51 49.75
C SER A 8 30.42 2.77 48.64
N THR A 9 29.89 1.57 48.90
CA THR A 9 29.22 0.73 47.88
C THR A 9 27.74 0.49 48.16
N GLN A 10 27.17 1.14 49.18
CA GLN A 10 25.73 1.07 49.43
C GLN A 10 25.00 2.22 48.74
N ASN A 11 24.11 1.86 47.82
CA ASN A 11 23.15 2.77 47.20
C ASN A 11 22.46 3.63 48.28
N PRO A 12 22.33 4.96 48.11
CA PRO A 12 21.77 5.87 49.12
C PRO A 12 20.34 5.51 49.53
N LEU A 13 19.62 4.77 48.68
CA LEU A 13 18.31 4.17 48.96
C LEU A 13 18.31 3.12 50.08
N SER A 14 19.39 2.35 50.23
CA SER A 14 19.47 1.27 51.24
C SER A 14 19.68 1.80 52.66
N LEU A 15 20.28 2.99 52.79
CA LEU A 15 20.53 3.64 54.07
C LEU A 15 19.28 4.36 54.62
N LEU A 16 18.41 4.84 53.71
CA LEU A 16 17.09 5.39 54.04
C LEU A 16 16.10 4.32 54.53
N VAL A 17 16.23 3.07 54.07
CA VAL A 17 15.42 1.93 54.55
C VAL A 17 15.77 1.54 55.99
N LYS A 18 17.03 1.69 56.41
CA LYS A 18 17.48 1.35 57.77
C LYS A 18 17.04 2.33 58.85
N PHE A 19 16.74 3.59 58.50
CA PHE A 19 16.33 4.64 59.44
C PHE A 19 14.80 4.76 59.63
N GLY A 20 14.02 3.80 59.16
CA GLY A 20 12.58 3.74 59.48
C GLY A 20 11.74 4.87 58.88
N MET A 21 12.21 5.53 57.80
CA MET A 21 11.45 6.54 57.06
C MET A 21 10.68 5.99 55.85
N MET A 22 10.80 4.69 55.55
CA MET A 22 9.86 3.97 54.69
C MET A 22 9.26 2.82 55.47
N ALA A 23 7.98 2.96 55.81
CA ALA A 23 7.21 1.85 56.30
C ALA A 23 7.21 0.76 55.20
N TRP A 24 7.67 -0.45 55.54
CA TRP A 24 7.18 -1.65 54.89
C TRP A 24 5.71 -1.77 55.27
N ASN A 25 4.86 -1.06 54.54
CA ASN A 25 3.43 -1.23 54.59
C ASN A 25 3.10 -2.20 53.46
N ASN A 26 2.32 -3.25 53.74
CA ASN A 26 1.74 -4.11 52.71
C ASN A 26 0.70 -3.27 51.92
N SER A 27 1.17 -2.36 51.08
CA SER A 27 0.39 -1.21 50.59
C SER A 27 -0.49 -1.50 49.39
N CYS A 28 -0.40 -2.69 48.80
CA CYS A 28 -1.50 -3.21 47.98
C CYS A 28 -2.44 -3.92 48.94
N GLY A 29 -3.53 -3.25 49.34
CA GLY A 29 -4.50 -3.78 50.31
C GLY A 29 -5.15 -5.12 49.87
N ASN A 30 -6.16 -5.58 50.64
CA ASN A 30 -6.83 -6.87 50.41
C ASN A 30 -7.40 -7.09 48.99
N ASP A 31 -7.57 -6.03 48.19
CA ASP A 31 -8.18 -6.09 46.87
C ASP A 31 -7.19 -6.38 45.72
N ASN A 32 -5.90 -6.65 45.99
CA ASN A 32 -4.90 -7.04 44.98
C ASN A 32 -5.00 -6.22 43.67
N CYS A 33 -4.91 -4.89 43.77
CA CYS A 33 -5.01 -3.99 42.61
C CYS A 33 -6.34 -4.10 41.84
N SER A 34 -7.45 -4.24 42.57
CA SER A 34 -8.82 -4.34 42.04
C SER A 34 -9.03 -5.50 41.05
N GLY A 35 -8.13 -6.50 41.03
CA GLY A 35 -8.12 -7.57 40.03
C GLY A 35 -7.74 -7.13 38.60
N HIS A 36 -7.32 -5.88 38.41
CA HIS A 36 -6.93 -5.28 37.12
C HIS A 36 -5.42 -4.97 37.06
N GLY A 37 -4.62 -5.60 37.92
CA GLY A 37 -3.19 -5.36 38.01
C GLY A 37 -2.47 -6.36 38.91
N GLU A 38 -1.16 -6.19 39.04
CA GLU A 38 -0.27 -6.99 39.89
C GLU A 38 0.49 -6.04 40.79
N CYS A 39 0.58 -6.39 42.07
CA CYS A 39 1.33 -5.61 43.04
C CYS A 39 2.84 -5.86 42.88
N HIS A 40 3.59 -4.80 42.61
CA HIS A 40 5.05 -4.84 42.58
C HIS A 40 5.62 -3.80 43.55
N ASN A 41 6.36 -4.26 44.56
CA ASN A 41 7.02 -3.39 45.54
C ASN A 41 6.09 -2.37 46.25
N GLY A 42 4.85 -2.78 46.54
CA GLY A 42 3.86 -1.92 47.19
C GLY A 42 3.16 -0.91 46.27
N THR A 43 3.42 -0.98 44.96
CA THR A 43 2.73 -0.21 43.92
C THR A 43 1.96 -1.14 42.98
N CYS A 44 0.75 -0.77 42.59
CA CYS A 44 -0.03 -1.54 41.62
C CYS A 44 0.40 -1.20 40.18
N LEU A 45 0.82 -2.22 39.43
CA LEU A 45 0.99 -2.11 37.99
C LEU A 45 -0.32 -2.51 37.33
N CYS A 46 -0.95 -1.60 36.60
CA CYS A 46 -2.27 -1.81 36.00
C CYS A 46 -2.19 -2.42 34.59
N GLU A 47 -3.24 -3.15 34.22
CA GLU A 47 -3.55 -3.42 32.82
C GLU A 47 -3.76 -2.09 32.07
N ILE A 48 -3.35 -2.01 30.80
CA ILE A 48 -3.31 -0.75 30.05
C ILE A 48 -4.66 -0.03 29.92
N GLN A 49 -5.76 -0.76 30.07
CA GLN A 49 -7.13 -0.25 30.03
C GLN A 49 -7.52 0.49 31.32
N PHE A 50 -6.71 0.39 32.38
CA PHE A 50 -6.94 0.97 33.69
C PHE A 50 -5.75 1.82 34.13
N ASP A 51 -6.01 2.76 35.02
CA ASP A 51 -5.06 3.73 35.57
C ASP A 51 -5.42 4.04 37.04
N GLY A 52 -4.52 4.74 37.72
CA GLY A 52 -4.64 5.12 39.12
C GLY A 52 -3.91 4.18 40.08
N PRO A 53 -3.77 4.58 41.36
CA PRO A 53 -2.95 3.89 42.35
C PRO A 53 -3.43 2.47 42.69
N GLU A 54 -4.72 2.18 42.47
CA GLU A 54 -5.36 0.88 42.73
C GLU A 54 -5.97 0.25 41.46
N CYS A 55 -5.67 0.79 40.27
CA CYS A 55 -6.18 0.29 38.97
C CYS A 55 -7.72 0.28 38.82
N HIS A 56 -8.43 1.17 39.52
CA HIS A 56 -9.88 1.24 39.50
C HIS A 56 -10.43 2.13 38.37
N ILE A 57 -9.65 3.11 37.90
CA ILE A 57 -10.11 4.14 36.95
C ILE A 57 -9.81 3.66 35.53
N PRO A 58 -10.72 3.77 34.55
CA PRO A 58 -10.41 3.45 33.17
C PRO A 58 -9.41 4.46 32.57
N ASN A 59 -8.41 3.96 31.85
CA ASN A 59 -7.41 4.79 31.17
C ASN A 59 -8.02 5.54 29.98
N LEU A 60 -8.49 6.76 30.20
CA LEU A 60 -9.13 7.60 29.18
C LEU A 60 -8.27 7.81 27.94
N SER A 61 -6.94 7.91 28.08
CA SER A 61 -6.06 8.13 26.94
C SER A 61 -6.03 6.94 25.99
N TYR A 62 -6.03 5.71 26.52
CA TYR A 62 -6.13 4.49 25.73
C TYR A 62 -7.45 4.47 24.91
N TYR A 63 -8.57 4.70 25.57
CA TYR A 63 -9.90 4.68 24.95
C TYR A 63 -10.08 5.79 23.90
N ILE A 64 -9.70 7.03 24.21
CA ILE A 64 -9.80 8.16 23.28
C ILE A 64 -8.91 7.95 22.05
N ALA A 65 -7.70 7.43 22.24
CA ALA A 65 -6.78 7.17 21.12
C ALA A 65 -7.40 6.19 20.11
N PHE A 66 -7.83 5.01 20.56
CA PHE A 66 -8.42 4.02 19.65
C PHE A 66 -9.78 4.47 19.08
N ALA A 67 -10.63 5.12 19.87
CA ALA A 67 -11.89 5.69 19.37
C ALA A 67 -11.63 6.66 18.22
N SER A 68 -10.68 7.59 18.39
CA SER A 68 -10.35 8.60 17.38
C SER A 68 -9.84 7.96 16.07
N ILE A 69 -9.02 6.92 16.16
CA ILE A 69 -8.49 6.19 14.99
C ILE A 69 -9.62 5.52 14.23
N PHE A 70 -10.52 4.80 14.91
CA PHE A 70 -11.64 4.12 14.27
C PHE A 70 -12.66 5.10 13.66
N PHE A 71 -12.95 6.22 14.32
CA PHE A 71 -13.82 7.24 13.74
C PHE A 71 -13.18 7.96 12.55
N LEU A 72 -11.88 8.22 12.57
CA LEU A 72 -11.17 8.76 11.41
C LEU A 72 -11.25 7.78 10.23
N LEU A 73 -11.06 6.49 10.50
CA LEU A 73 -11.17 5.44 9.48
C LEU A 73 -12.60 5.35 8.91
N ALA A 74 -13.62 5.44 9.77
CA ALA A 74 -15.02 5.51 9.34
C ALA A 74 -15.26 6.75 8.46
N PHE A 75 -14.75 7.93 8.85
CA PHE A 75 -14.88 9.16 8.08
C PHE A 75 -14.22 9.06 6.70
N VAL A 76 -13.02 8.49 6.62
CA VAL A 76 -12.33 8.24 5.34
C VAL A 76 -13.15 7.30 4.44
N CYS A 77 -13.67 6.20 4.99
CA CYS A 77 -14.52 5.27 4.24
C CYS A 77 -15.81 5.92 3.75
N LEU A 78 -16.43 6.78 4.56
CA LEU A 78 -17.62 7.54 4.19
C LEU A 78 -17.32 8.52 3.04
N ILE A 79 -16.22 9.27 3.12
CA ILE A 79 -15.78 10.15 2.03
C ILE A 79 -15.55 9.34 0.76
N GLN A 80 -14.81 8.23 0.83
CA GLN A 80 -14.53 7.39 -0.33
C GLN A 80 -15.81 6.84 -0.95
N LEU A 81 -16.78 6.42 -0.14
CA LEU A 81 -18.09 5.97 -0.59
C LEU A 81 -18.86 7.09 -1.32
N VAL A 82 -18.91 8.29 -0.74
CA VAL A 82 -19.57 9.46 -1.34
C VAL A 82 -18.89 9.84 -2.65
N MET A 83 -17.56 9.90 -2.69
CA MET A 83 -16.78 10.19 -3.89
C MET A 83 -17.02 9.16 -4.99
N CYS A 84 -17.15 7.88 -4.66
CA CYS A 84 -17.54 6.84 -5.62
C CYS A 84 -18.93 7.08 -6.21
N ILE A 85 -19.91 7.43 -5.38
CA ILE A 85 -21.29 7.70 -5.83
C ILE A 85 -21.31 8.94 -6.75
N ILE A 86 -20.59 10.00 -6.38
CA ILE A 86 -20.47 11.23 -7.19
C ILE A 86 -19.79 10.92 -8.53
N ALA A 87 -18.69 10.16 -8.53
CA ALA A 87 -17.99 9.80 -9.76
C ALA A 87 -18.88 8.96 -10.70
N GLU A 88 -19.67 8.03 -10.17
CA GLU A 88 -20.65 7.30 -10.99
C GLU A 88 -21.78 8.19 -11.48
N TRP A 89 -22.27 9.12 -10.66
CA TRP A 89 -23.27 10.10 -11.06
C TRP A 89 -22.80 10.92 -12.26
N GLN A 90 -21.57 11.43 -12.22
CA GLN A 90 -20.98 12.24 -13.30
C GLN A 90 -20.76 11.47 -14.60
N ARG A 91 -20.54 10.14 -14.53
CA ARG A 91 -20.33 9.29 -15.71
C ARG A 91 -21.63 8.93 -16.44
N MET A 92 -22.80 9.14 -15.84
CA MET A 92 -24.08 8.77 -16.44
C MET A 92 -24.58 9.83 -17.43
N LYS A 93 -24.97 9.38 -18.63
CA LYS A 93 -25.59 10.25 -19.66
C LYS A 93 -26.94 10.84 -19.20
N ALA A 94 -27.66 10.16 -18.31
CA ALA A 94 -28.90 10.61 -17.69
C ALA A 94 -28.78 10.45 -16.16
N PRO A 95 -28.58 11.54 -15.41
CA PRO A 95 -28.32 11.46 -13.97
C PRO A 95 -29.57 11.02 -13.21
N SER A 96 -29.42 10.00 -12.36
CA SER A 96 -30.47 9.54 -11.46
C SER A 96 -29.86 8.99 -10.17
N PHE A 97 -30.39 9.39 -9.01
CA PHE A 97 -29.80 9.06 -7.71
C PHE A 97 -29.83 7.58 -7.39
N LEU A 98 -30.97 6.93 -7.58
CA LEU A 98 -31.13 5.50 -7.36
C LEU A 98 -30.17 4.67 -8.23
N ARG A 99 -29.83 5.18 -9.42
CA ARG A 99 -28.90 4.52 -10.33
C ARG A 99 -27.44 4.77 -9.98
N ALA A 100 -27.11 5.96 -9.45
CA ALA A 100 -25.77 6.25 -8.91
C ALA A 100 -25.47 5.43 -7.65
N CYS A 101 -26.49 5.19 -6.82
CA CYS A 101 -26.43 4.33 -5.64
C CYS A 101 -26.51 2.83 -5.96
N ARG A 102 -26.34 2.43 -7.23
CA ARG A 102 -26.32 1.01 -7.62
C ARG A 102 -25.27 0.26 -6.79
N VAL A 103 -25.69 -0.85 -6.19
CA VAL A 103 -24.83 -1.71 -5.38
C VAL A 103 -23.72 -2.30 -6.27
N THR A 104 -22.47 -1.94 -5.97
CA THR A 104 -21.26 -2.51 -6.56
C THR A 104 -20.38 -3.06 -5.45
N THR A 105 -19.52 -4.03 -5.76
CA THR A 105 -18.62 -4.67 -4.77
C THR A 105 -17.81 -3.62 -4.01
N GLN A 106 -17.26 -2.62 -4.71
CA GLN A 106 -16.52 -1.52 -4.10
C GLN A 106 -17.34 -0.70 -3.10
N LYS A 107 -18.58 -0.28 -3.47
CA LYS A 107 -19.45 0.50 -2.58
C LYS A 107 -19.83 -0.30 -1.33
N VAL A 108 -20.12 -1.59 -1.49
CA VAL A 108 -20.44 -2.49 -0.37
C VAL A 108 -19.24 -2.62 0.57
N LEU A 109 -18.02 -2.76 0.04
CA LEU A 109 -16.80 -2.84 0.87
C LEU A 109 -16.61 -1.58 1.72
N TYR A 110 -16.72 -0.37 1.14
CA TYR A 110 -16.63 0.85 1.96
C TYR A 110 -17.73 0.95 3.00
N PHE A 111 -18.97 0.60 2.64
CA PHE A 111 -20.10 0.65 3.55
C PHE A 111 -19.93 -0.29 4.74
N VAL A 112 -19.50 -1.53 4.49
CA VAL A 112 -19.24 -2.53 5.53
C VAL A 112 -18.12 -2.08 6.46
N VAL A 113 -17.00 -1.58 5.92
CA VAL A 113 -15.86 -1.12 6.72
C VAL A 113 -16.21 0.15 7.50
N PHE A 114 -16.99 1.06 6.92
CA PHE A 114 -17.56 2.21 7.62
C PHE A 114 -18.39 1.77 8.83
N LEU A 115 -19.28 0.80 8.66
CA LEU A 115 -20.11 0.28 9.75
C LEU A 115 -19.27 -0.40 10.83
N ALA A 116 -18.33 -1.26 10.44
CA ALA A 116 -17.42 -1.95 11.36
C ALA A 116 -16.63 -0.95 12.21
N SER A 117 -16.09 0.08 11.58
CA SER A 117 -15.25 1.10 12.23
C SER A 117 -16.06 2.02 13.12
N THR A 118 -17.29 2.36 12.70
CA THR A 118 -18.21 3.16 13.53
C THR A 118 -18.60 2.40 14.80
N ILE A 119 -18.94 1.12 14.69
CA ILE A 119 -19.28 0.27 15.83
C ILE A 119 -18.07 0.12 16.77
N ARG A 120 -16.87 -0.11 16.21
CA ARG A 120 -15.65 -0.25 17.01
C ARG A 120 -15.23 1.06 17.67
N GLY A 121 -15.36 2.19 16.99
CA GLY A 121 -15.12 3.52 17.57
C GLY A 121 -16.11 3.86 18.69
N ALA A 122 -17.39 3.51 18.51
CA ALA A 122 -18.41 3.66 19.55
C ALA A 122 -18.07 2.85 20.81
N TYR A 123 -17.58 1.61 20.65
CA TYR A 123 -17.11 0.79 21.78
C TYR A 123 -16.04 1.50 22.62
N PHE A 124 -15.04 2.10 21.97
CA PHE A 124 -13.99 2.81 22.69
C PHE A 124 -14.44 4.14 23.32
N THR A 125 -15.64 4.65 22.99
CA THR A 125 -16.11 5.96 23.50
C THR A 125 -16.75 5.88 24.88
N SER A 126 -17.36 4.75 25.26
CA SER A 126 -18.08 4.63 26.54
C SER A 126 -17.69 3.38 27.36
N PRO A 127 -16.46 3.32 27.90
CA PRO A 127 -15.90 2.14 28.57
C PRO A 127 -16.76 1.60 29.73
N THR A 128 -17.55 2.45 30.40
CA THR A 128 -18.42 2.07 31.52
C THR A 128 -19.83 1.67 31.10
N ALA A 129 -20.36 2.26 30.02
CA ALA A 129 -21.67 1.90 29.49
C ALA A 129 -21.68 0.46 28.93
N PHE A 130 -20.51 -0.02 28.49
CA PHE A 130 -20.40 -1.35 27.88
C PHE A 130 -20.27 -2.52 28.86
N LYS A 131 -20.35 -2.31 30.18
CA LYS A 131 -20.41 -3.41 31.16
C LYS A 131 -21.79 -4.08 31.24
N GLU A 132 -22.86 -3.41 30.78
CA GLU A 132 -24.24 -3.93 30.81
C GLU A 132 -24.65 -4.63 29.50
N GLY A 133 -24.46 -5.95 29.44
CA GLY A 133 -25.21 -6.91 28.61
C GLY A 133 -25.26 -6.70 27.08
N TRP A 134 -25.95 -5.66 26.59
CA TRP A 134 -26.17 -5.36 25.16
C TRP A 134 -24.92 -4.91 24.40
N SER A 135 -23.99 -4.37 25.15
CA SER A 135 -22.76 -3.75 24.72
C SER A 135 -21.65 -4.70 24.24
N ARG A 136 -21.56 -5.89 24.84
CA ARG A 136 -20.53 -6.88 24.48
C ARG A 136 -20.82 -7.51 23.12
N SER A 137 -22.08 -7.71 22.77
CA SER A 137 -22.46 -8.19 21.43
C SER A 137 -22.16 -7.13 20.34
N LEU A 138 -22.21 -5.84 20.67
CA LEU A 138 -21.74 -4.76 19.79
C LEU A 138 -20.22 -4.81 19.57
N LEU A 139 -19.43 -5.19 20.59
CA LEU A 139 -17.99 -5.43 20.44
C LEU A 139 -17.72 -6.56 19.43
N SER A 140 -18.46 -7.67 19.55
CA SER A 140 -18.31 -8.84 18.69
C SER A 140 -18.78 -8.58 17.26
N ALA A 141 -19.74 -7.67 17.04
CA ALA A 141 -20.27 -7.33 15.71
C ALA A 141 -19.21 -6.81 14.71
N TYR A 142 -18.06 -6.33 15.20
CA TYR A 142 -16.94 -5.92 14.37
C TYR A 142 -16.38 -7.07 13.50
N TYR A 143 -16.21 -8.27 14.05
CA TYR A 143 -15.63 -9.40 13.31
C TYR A 143 -16.54 -9.93 12.20
N PRO A 144 -17.87 -10.14 12.41
CA PRO A 144 -18.83 -10.43 11.35
C PRO A 144 -18.81 -9.42 10.20
N LEU A 145 -18.68 -8.12 10.51
CA LEU A 145 -18.62 -7.09 9.48
C LEU A 145 -17.33 -7.20 8.67
N LEU A 146 -16.16 -7.34 9.31
CA LEU A 146 -14.92 -7.60 8.58
C LEU A 146 -14.97 -8.89 7.75
N LEU A 147 -15.51 -9.97 8.33
CA LEU A 147 -15.74 -11.24 7.64
C LEU A 147 -16.62 -11.08 6.41
N SER A 148 -17.66 -10.24 6.47
CA SER A 148 -18.52 -9.94 5.33
C SER A 148 -17.74 -9.21 4.21
N GLY A 149 -16.85 -8.28 4.57
CA GLY A 149 -15.98 -7.60 3.60
C GLY A 149 -14.97 -8.55 2.94
N SER A 150 -14.28 -9.36 3.75
CA SER A 150 -13.29 -10.32 3.25
C SER A 150 -13.92 -11.46 2.45
N SER A 151 -15.07 -11.99 2.86
CA SER A 151 -15.81 -13.02 2.12
C SER A 151 -16.35 -12.52 0.78
N LEU A 152 -16.81 -11.26 0.72
CA LEU A 152 -17.20 -10.61 -0.54
C LEU A 152 -16.03 -10.57 -1.53
N LEU A 153 -14.84 -10.22 -1.04
CA LEU A 153 -13.63 -10.17 -1.85
C LEU A 153 -13.19 -11.57 -2.33
N VAL A 154 -13.22 -12.57 -1.46
CA VAL A 154 -12.94 -13.98 -1.82
C VAL A 154 -13.93 -14.47 -2.89
N CYS A 155 -15.23 -14.22 -2.71
CA CYS A 155 -16.25 -14.61 -3.69
C CYS A 155 -16.05 -13.90 -5.03
N PHE A 156 -15.64 -12.63 -5.00
CA PHE A 156 -15.34 -11.86 -6.20
C PHE A 156 -14.16 -12.49 -6.97
N TRP A 157 -13.06 -12.80 -6.30
CA TRP A 157 -11.90 -13.45 -6.94
C TRP A 157 -12.20 -14.87 -7.41
N ALA A 158 -13.02 -15.62 -6.67
CA ALA A 158 -13.49 -16.93 -7.09
C ALA A 158 -14.25 -16.85 -8.43
N GLU A 159 -15.17 -15.88 -8.60
CA GLU A 159 -15.87 -15.67 -9.88
C GLU A 159 -14.90 -15.32 -11.01
N VAL A 160 -13.96 -14.41 -10.75
CA VAL A 160 -12.97 -13.96 -11.73
C VAL A 160 -12.14 -15.12 -12.31
N PHE A 161 -11.74 -16.08 -11.47
CA PHE A 161 -10.90 -17.20 -11.92
C PHE A 161 -11.67 -18.37 -12.50
N HIS A 162 -12.87 -18.66 -11.97
CA HIS A 162 -13.60 -19.88 -12.31
C HIS A 162 -14.65 -19.66 -13.42
N LEU A 163 -15.06 -18.42 -13.68
CA LEU A 163 -16.07 -18.11 -14.69
C LEU A 163 -15.41 -17.42 -15.90
N ARG A 164 -15.28 -18.17 -17.00
CA ARG A 164 -14.63 -17.69 -18.25
C ARG A 164 -15.55 -16.80 -19.11
N ASP A 165 -16.86 -16.88 -18.92
CA ASP A 165 -17.85 -16.24 -19.83
C ASP A 165 -18.31 -14.84 -19.39
N ILE A 166 -17.82 -14.30 -18.27
CA ILE A 166 -18.26 -13.00 -17.75
C ILE A 166 -17.45 -11.87 -18.39
N ARG A 167 -18.14 -11.02 -19.16
CA ARG A 167 -17.56 -9.77 -19.68
C ARG A 167 -17.48 -8.72 -18.57
N TRP A 168 -16.29 -8.56 -17.98
CA TRP A 168 -15.97 -7.55 -16.94
C TRP A 168 -15.93 -6.09 -17.48
N ASP A 169 -16.70 -5.75 -18.51
CA ASP A 169 -16.76 -4.42 -19.17
C ASP A 169 -17.40 -3.34 -18.31
N LYS A 170 -18.18 -3.72 -17.30
CA LYS A 170 -18.81 -2.79 -16.36
C LYS A 170 -18.66 -3.32 -14.94
N PRO A 171 -18.50 -2.45 -13.93
CA PRO A 171 -18.53 -2.86 -12.54
C PRO A 171 -19.91 -3.48 -12.25
N GLN A 172 -19.91 -4.75 -11.86
CA GLN A 172 -21.10 -5.51 -11.50
C GLN A 172 -20.89 -6.11 -10.12
N PHE A 173 -21.99 -6.35 -9.41
CA PHE A 173 -21.97 -7.11 -8.16
C PHE A 173 -21.82 -8.61 -8.45
N LEU A 174 -21.61 -9.42 -7.41
CA LEU A 174 -21.52 -10.88 -7.53
C LEU A 174 -22.70 -11.47 -8.31
N SER A 175 -22.43 -12.49 -9.10
CA SER A 175 -23.41 -13.20 -9.93
C SER A 175 -23.66 -14.60 -9.40
N LYS A 176 -22.84 -15.59 -9.77
CA LYS A 176 -23.00 -17.00 -9.39
C LYS A 176 -22.50 -17.30 -7.97
N SER A 177 -21.44 -16.65 -7.52
CA SER A 177 -20.91 -16.78 -6.16
C SER A 177 -21.71 -15.96 -5.13
N PHE A 178 -22.75 -15.23 -5.56
CA PHE A 178 -23.63 -14.49 -4.66
C PHE A 178 -24.31 -15.41 -3.64
N LEU A 179 -24.74 -16.62 -4.05
CA LEU A 179 -25.35 -17.59 -3.13
C LEU A 179 -24.38 -18.00 -2.00
N ALA A 180 -23.13 -18.32 -2.35
CA ALA A 180 -22.10 -18.69 -1.37
C ALA A 180 -21.82 -17.54 -0.40
N PHE A 181 -21.71 -16.30 -0.90
CA PHE A 181 -21.57 -15.10 -0.09
C PHE A 181 -22.73 -14.94 0.89
N VAL A 182 -23.97 -15.08 0.43
CA VAL A 182 -25.17 -14.95 1.28
C VAL A 182 -25.20 -16.03 2.35
N VAL A 183 -24.97 -17.29 2.00
CA VAL A 183 -24.98 -18.41 2.96
C VAL A 183 -23.92 -18.21 4.05
N PHE A 184 -22.70 -17.83 3.68
CA PHE A 184 -21.63 -17.56 4.64
C PHE A 184 -21.98 -16.42 5.60
N ASN A 185 -22.59 -15.35 5.08
CA ASN A 185 -23.01 -14.22 5.91
C ASN A 185 -24.20 -14.58 6.80
N ILE A 186 -25.18 -15.35 6.32
CA ILE A 186 -26.28 -15.86 7.14
C ILE A 186 -25.71 -16.65 8.33
N LEU A 187 -24.75 -17.56 8.10
CA LEU A 187 -24.09 -18.31 9.18
C LEU A 187 -23.42 -17.36 10.18
N THR A 188 -22.65 -16.39 9.68
CA THR A 188 -21.86 -15.46 10.51
C THR A 188 -22.76 -14.56 11.36
N TYR A 189 -23.83 -13.99 10.78
CA TYR A 189 -24.78 -13.14 11.52
C TYR A 189 -25.72 -13.95 12.41
N SER A 190 -26.00 -15.22 12.09
CA SER A 190 -26.74 -16.13 12.98
C SER A 190 -25.96 -16.41 14.27
N LEU A 191 -24.63 -16.53 14.19
CA LEU A 191 -23.77 -16.63 15.37
C LEU A 191 -23.80 -15.36 16.22
N LEU A 192 -23.75 -14.18 15.60
CA LEU A 192 -23.87 -12.90 16.30
C LEU A 192 -25.22 -12.76 17.00
N PHE A 193 -26.29 -13.18 16.33
CA PHE A 193 -27.62 -13.21 16.92
C PHE A 193 -27.70 -14.19 18.11
N ALA A 194 -27.16 -15.40 17.97
CA ALA A 194 -27.09 -16.38 19.04
C ALA A 194 -26.29 -15.88 20.24
N GLU A 195 -25.16 -15.20 20.00
CA GLU A 195 -24.36 -14.56 21.03
C GLU A 195 -25.16 -13.50 21.79
N PHE A 196 -25.89 -12.65 21.05
CA PHE A 196 -26.77 -11.64 21.63
C PHE A 196 -27.87 -12.24 22.51
N ILE A 197 -28.53 -13.30 22.05
CA ILE A 197 -29.56 -14.01 22.83
C ILE A 197 -28.95 -14.64 24.10
N THR A 198 -27.78 -15.25 23.96
CA THR A 198 -27.08 -15.90 25.08
C THR A 198 -26.65 -14.88 26.14
N ALA A 199 -26.14 -13.73 25.71
CA ALA A 199 -25.76 -12.63 26.60
C ALA A 199 -26.93 -12.08 27.42
N ARG A 200 -28.17 -12.19 26.90
CA ARG A 200 -29.39 -11.73 27.58
C ARG A 200 -30.00 -12.76 28.52
N THR A 201 -29.87 -14.05 28.19
CA THR A 201 -30.64 -15.11 28.85
C THR A 201 -29.91 -15.72 30.04
N TYR A 202 -28.58 -15.83 29.99
CA TYR A 202 -27.81 -16.60 30.96
C TYR A 202 -27.14 -15.75 32.05
N SER A 203 -26.75 -16.40 33.16
CA SER A 203 -26.08 -15.81 34.32
C SER A 203 -24.63 -15.40 34.04
N GLN A 204 -23.98 -14.62 34.92
CA GLN A 204 -22.63 -14.07 34.68
C GLN A 204 -21.54 -15.14 34.50
N VAL A 205 -21.67 -16.30 35.14
CA VAL A 205 -20.69 -17.41 35.07
C VAL A 205 -20.82 -18.16 33.73
N ASP A 206 -22.05 -18.42 33.28
CA ASP A 206 -22.28 -19.09 32.00
C ASP A 206 -21.88 -18.18 30.81
N ARG A 207 -22.01 -16.86 30.97
CA ARG A 207 -21.65 -15.88 29.95
C ARG A 207 -20.19 -15.96 29.53
N SER A 208 -19.24 -16.10 30.45
CA SER A 208 -17.81 -16.17 30.10
C SER A 208 -17.52 -17.41 29.25
N PHE A 209 -18.08 -18.56 29.64
CA PHE A 209 -17.98 -19.79 28.87
C PHE A 209 -18.50 -19.62 27.44
N TYR A 210 -19.72 -19.08 27.28
CA TYR A 210 -20.30 -18.86 25.95
C TYR A 210 -19.50 -17.84 25.12
N THR A 211 -18.96 -16.78 25.73
CA THR A 211 -18.08 -15.83 25.02
C THR A 211 -16.84 -16.52 24.44
N HIS A 212 -16.21 -17.43 25.18
CA HIS A 212 -15.10 -18.22 24.63
C HIS A 212 -15.53 -19.11 23.46
N VAL A 213 -16.72 -19.74 23.55
CA VAL A 213 -17.26 -20.56 22.46
C VAL A 213 -17.51 -19.72 21.20
N PHE A 214 -18.19 -18.57 21.33
CA PHE A 214 -18.47 -17.69 20.19
C PHE A 214 -17.19 -17.11 19.57
N ASN A 215 -16.23 -16.66 20.40
CA ASN A 215 -14.93 -16.21 19.93
C ASN A 215 -14.18 -17.33 19.17
N GLY A 216 -14.29 -18.57 19.62
CA GLY A 216 -13.74 -19.75 18.93
C GLY A 216 -14.39 -19.96 17.56
N CYS A 217 -15.72 -19.86 17.48
CA CYS A 217 -16.44 -19.94 16.21
C CYS A 217 -16.00 -18.85 15.22
N TYR A 218 -15.87 -17.59 15.68
CA TYR A 218 -15.36 -16.51 14.82
C TYR A 218 -13.92 -16.73 14.39
N ALA A 219 -13.05 -17.25 15.27
CA ALA A 219 -11.68 -17.60 14.94
C ALA A 219 -11.61 -18.65 13.81
N VAL A 220 -12.45 -19.69 13.88
CA VAL A 220 -12.56 -20.72 12.83
C VAL A 220 -13.07 -20.13 11.51
N LEU A 221 -14.11 -19.28 11.55
CA LEU A 221 -14.61 -18.62 10.34
C LEU A 221 -13.57 -17.68 9.72
N LEU A 222 -12.84 -16.90 10.53
CA LEU A 222 -11.74 -16.07 10.07
C LEU A 222 -10.61 -16.92 9.47
N PHE A 223 -10.28 -18.05 10.09
CA PHE A 223 -9.29 -18.99 9.55
C PHE A 223 -9.69 -19.53 8.18
N ILE A 224 -10.95 -19.95 8.00
CA ILE A 224 -11.48 -20.39 6.70
C ILE A 224 -11.33 -19.29 5.65
N VAL A 225 -11.69 -18.05 5.98
CA VAL A 225 -11.53 -16.91 5.07
C VAL A 225 -10.06 -16.65 4.74
N VAL A 226 -9.15 -16.73 5.71
CA VAL A 226 -7.69 -16.60 5.49
C VAL A 226 -7.18 -17.68 4.54
N VAL A 227 -7.63 -18.93 4.69
CA VAL A 227 -7.23 -20.03 3.79
C VAL A 227 -7.65 -19.73 2.36
N PHE A 228 -8.92 -19.35 2.12
CA PHE A 228 -9.36 -18.98 0.77
C PHE A 228 -8.64 -17.74 0.23
N PHE A 229 -8.38 -16.76 1.09
CA PHE A 229 -7.65 -15.56 0.72
C PHE A 229 -6.19 -15.88 0.33
N LEU A 230 -5.56 -16.84 1.01
CA LEU A 230 -4.24 -17.36 0.63
C LEU A 230 -4.29 -18.16 -0.67
N ILE A 231 -5.28 -19.03 -0.87
CA ILE A 231 -5.44 -19.81 -2.12
C ILE A 231 -5.54 -18.85 -3.31
N TYR A 232 -6.51 -17.94 -3.29
CA TYR A 232 -6.70 -16.98 -4.38
C TYR A 232 -5.57 -15.94 -4.44
N GLY A 233 -5.01 -15.54 -3.30
CA GLY A 233 -3.87 -14.63 -3.23
C GLY A 233 -2.61 -15.22 -3.89
N VAL A 234 -2.33 -16.49 -3.64
CA VAL A 234 -1.23 -17.27 -4.25
C VAL A 234 -1.49 -17.45 -5.75
N GLU A 235 -2.72 -17.77 -6.17
CA GLU A 235 -3.07 -17.85 -7.59
C GLU A 235 -2.81 -16.52 -8.31
N VAL A 236 -3.26 -15.38 -7.73
CA VAL A 236 -2.93 -14.05 -8.27
C VAL A 236 -1.42 -13.82 -8.28
N PHE A 237 -0.71 -14.22 -7.22
CA PHE A 237 0.72 -14.00 -7.06
C PHE A 237 1.57 -14.74 -8.10
N PHE A 238 1.32 -16.04 -8.32
CA PHE A 238 2.12 -16.89 -9.20
C PHE A 238 1.69 -16.86 -10.67
N LYS A 239 0.41 -16.63 -10.95
CA LYS A 239 -0.06 -16.49 -12.34
C LYS A 239 0.51 -15.23 -13.03
N LEU A 240 1.11 -14.31 -12.26
CA LEU A 240 1.90 -13.17 -12.73
C LEU A 240 3.36 -13.52 -13.06
N ASN A 241 3.87 -14.69 -12.64
CA ASN A 241 5.28 -15.11 -12.80
C ASN A 241 5.49 -16.18 -13.89
N TYR A 242 4.47 -16.96 -14.26
CA TYR A 242 4.66 -18.04 -15.23
C TYR A 242 4.60 -17.52 -16.68
N SER A 243 5.73 -17.03 -17.19
CA SER A 243 6.06 -17.08 -18.62
C SER A 243 7.37 -17.86 -18.75
N PRO A 244 7.35 -19.14 -19.15
CA PRO A 244 8.57 -19.90 -19.36
C PRO A 244 9.23 -19.37 -20.63
N SER A 245 10.26 -18.55 -20.45
CA SER A 245 11.21 -18.20 -21.50
C SER A 245 12.07 -19.43 -21.81
N THR A 246 11.59 -20.27 -22.71
CA THR A 246 12.39 -21.31 -23.37
C THR A 246 12.09 -21.29 -24.86
N SER A 247 12.77 -20.40 -25.56
CA SER A 247 13.51 -20.69 -26.80
C SER A 247 14.10 -19.40 -27.35
N THR A 248 15.39 -19.46 -27.61
CA THR A 248 16.25 -18.50 -28.29
C THR A 248 15.64 -17.87 -29.55
N ALA A 249 16.03 -16.61 -29.78
CA ALA A 249 15.83 -15.77 -30.98
C ALA A 249 14.51 -14.97 -31.08
N GLU A 250 14.62 -13.70 -30.66
CA GLU A 250 13.99 -12.46 -31.17
C GLU A 250 13.50 -11.53 -30.05
N PRO A 251 13.84 -10.23 -30.04
CA PRO A 251 13.42 -9.29 -29.01
C PRO A 251 11.97 -8.85 -29.24
N VAL A 252 11.02 -9.73 -28.95
CA VAL A 252 9.59 -9.43 -29.02
C VAL A 252 9.20 -8.44 -27.92
N HIS A 253 8.95 -7.19 -28.34
CA HIS A 253 8.24 -6.11 -27.66
C HIS A 253 7.73 -6.41 -26.23
N THR A 254 8.52 -6.06 -25.23
CA THR A 254 8.08 -6.00 -23.83
C THR A 254 7.01 -4.92 -23.68
N GLN A 255 5.74 -5.30 -23.76
CA GLN A 255 4.64 -4.43 -23.40
C GLN A 255 4.83 -4.01 -21.94
N GLN A 256 4.99 -2.70 -21.74
CA GLN A 256 5.38 -2.07 -20.49
C GLN A 256 4.38 -2.40 -19.37
N VAL A 257 4.67 -3.45 -18.60
CA VAL A 257 3.93 -3.77 -17.39
C VAL A 257 4.18 -2.64 -16.40
N ASN A 258 3.12 -2.04 -15.86
CA ASN A 258 3.24 -1.12 -14.74
C ASN A 258 3.74 -1.89 -13.50
N THR A 259 5.07 -2.00 -13.36
CA THR A 259 5.75 -2.71 -12.26
C THR A 259 5.29 -2.21 -10.89
N SER A 260 5.03 -0.91 -10.77
CA SER A 260 4.48 -0.29 -9.57
C SER A 260 3.14 -0.89 -9.14
N GLN A 261 2.18 -1.07 -10.07
CA GLN A 261 0.88 -1.66 -9.75
C GLN A 261 1.00 -3.15 -9.35
N LEU A 262 1.95 -3.86 -9.95
CA LEU A 262 2.25 -5.26 -9.61
C LEU A 262 2.83 -5.39 -8.19
N HIS A 263 3.74 -4.50 -7.80
CA HIS A 263 4.28 -4.51 -6.44
C HIS A 263 3.21 -4.10 -5.41
N GLN A 264 2.38 -3.12 -5.73
CA GLN A 264 1.26 -2.70 -4.89
C GLN A 264 0.25 -3.84 -4.67
N SER A 265 -0.07 -4.61 -5.71
CA SER A 265 -1.01 -5.74 -5.58
C SER A 265 -0.44 -6.87 -4.72
N ARG A 266 0.83 -7.23 -4.91
CA ARG A 266 1.51 -8.26 -4.12
C ARG A 266 1.60 -7.89 -2.64
N PHE A 267 2.05 -6.67 -2.36
CA PHE A 267 2.16 -6.18 -1.00
C PHE A 267 0.79 -6.09 -0.33
N GLY A 268 -0.22 -5.59 -1.05
CA GLY A 268 -1.60 -5.53 -0.57
C GLY A 268 -2.15 -6.90 -0.17
N LEU A 269 -2.01 -7.93 -1.03
CA LEU A 269 -2.49 -9.27 -0.70
C LEU A 269 -1.73 -9.91 0.48
N LEU A 270 -0.40 -9.86 0.48
CA LEU A 270 0.39 -10.48 1.54
C LEU A 270 0.16 -9.82 2.90
N SER A 271 0.07 -8.48 2.94
CA SER A 271 -0.15 -7.74 4.18
C SER A 271 -1.50 -8.09 4.84
N GLN A 272 -2.58 -8.21 4.08
CA GLN A 272 -3.89 -8.58 4.63
C GLN A 272 -3.92 -10.02 5.14
N ALA A 273 -3.36 -10.95 4.36
CA ALA A 273 -3.30 -12.35 4.77
C ALA A 273 -2.51 -12.51 6.08
N PHE A 274 -1.38 -11.82 6.19
CA PHE A 274 -0.54 -11.83 7.37
C PHE A 274 -1.24 -11.22 8.60
N MET A 275 -1.86 -10.05 8.45
CA MET A 275 -2.59 -9.40 9.55
C MET A 275 -3.76 -10.25 10.02
N LEU A 276 -4.57 -10.81 9.10
CA LEU A 276 -5.68 -11.70 9.46
C LEU A 276 -5.19 -12.99 10.14
N PHE A 277 -4.08 -13.57 9.68
CA PHE A 277 -3.47 -14.74 10.32
C PHE A 277 -3.07 -14.43 11.76
N ILE A 278 -2.50 -13.26 12.02
CA ILE A 278 -2.16 -12.85 13.39
C ILE A 278 -3.42 -12.67 14.24
N VAL A 279 -4.47 -12.02 13.73
CA VAL A 279 -5.76 -11.88 14.45
C VAL A 279 -6.32 -13.24 14.82
N VAL A 280 -6.32 -14.19 13.89
CA VAL A 280 -6.75 -15.58 14.11
C VAL A 280 -5.90 -16.25 15.19
N GLY A 281 -4.57 -16.08 15.15
CA GLY A 281 -3.66 -16.61 16.16
C GLY A 281 -3.97 -16.07 17.57
N PHE A 282 -4.24 -14.78 17.70
CA PHE A 282 -4.64 -14.17 18.98
C PHE A 282 -5.99 -14.68 19.49
N LEU A 283 -7.00 -14.78 18.61
CA LEU A 283 -8.32 -15.30 18.99
C LEU A 283 -8.25 -16.79 19.39
N PHE A 284 -7.43 -17.60 18.71
CA PHE A 284 -7.16 -18.96 19.14
C PHE A 284 -6.41 -19.01 20.47
N SER A 285 -5.42 -18.15 20.68
CA SER A 285 -4.69 -18.07 21.95
C SER A 285 -5.61 -17.75 23.14
N GLU A 286 -6.59 -16.86 22.95
CA GLU A 286 -7.54 -16.49 23.99
C GLU A 286 -8.50 -17.65 24.32
N THR A 287 -9.01 -18.34 23.30
CA THR A 287 -9.98 -19.44 23.44
C THR A 287 -9.36 -20.75 23.94
N LEU A 288 -8.12 -21.02 23.57
CA LEU A 288 -7.37 -22.22 23.93
C LEU A 288 -6.62 -22.09 25.27
N SER A 289 -6.58 -20.90 25.86
CA SER A 289 -5.87 -20.62 27.11
C SER A 289 -6.28 -21.53 28.29
N GLU A 290 -7.55 -21.91 28.39
CA GLU A 290 -8.06 -22.83 29.43
C GLU A 290 -7.80 -24.31 29.10
N PHE A 291 -7.88 -24.71 27.82
CA PHE A 291 -7.66 -26.09 27.39
C PHE A 291 -6.17 -26.49 27.40
N TRP A 292 -5.26 -25.54 27.16
CA TRP A 292 -3.83 -25.83 27.01
C TRP A 292 -3.05 -25.85 28.32
N LYS A 293 -3.64 -25.38 29.42
CA LYS A 293 -3.07 -25.45 30.76
C LYS A 293 -2.74 -26.87 31.24
N THR A 294 -3.33 -27.92 30.66
CA THR A 294 -3.24 -29.26 31.25
C THR A 294 -2.22 -30.22 30.65
N LYS A 295 -1.70 -30.07 29.41
CA LYS A 295 -0.64 -30.99 28.91
C LYS A 295 0.35 -30.47 27.87
N ILE A 296 0.02 -29.48 27.04
CA ILE A 296 0.96 -29.03 25.98
C ILE A 296 1.80 -27.82 26.44
N PHE A 297 1.36 -27.13 27.49
CA PHE A 297 2.04 -25.97 28.07
C PHE A 297 3.40 -26.28 28.72
N GLU A 298 3.77 -27.50 29.10
CA GLU A 298 5.03 -27.64 29.87
C GLU A 298 6.30 -27.32 29.06
N PHE A 299 6.27 -27.51 27.73
CA PHE A 299 7.42 -27.26 26.84
C PHE A 299 7.44 -25.85 26.21
N VAL A 300 6.27 -25.30 25.84
CA VAL A 300 6.18 -23.94 25.27
C VAL A 300 5.98 -22.86 26.35
N LEU A 301 5.37 -23.22 27.49
CA LEU A 301 5.08 -22.30 28.58
C LEU A 301 6.17 -22.17 29.64
N ASN A 302 7.20 -23.01 29.66
CA ASN A 302 8.35 -22.71 30.51
C ASN A 302 9.04 -21.38 30.09
N SER A 303 8.73 -20.87 28.89
CA SER A 303 9.10 -19.52 28.45
C SER A 303 8.02 -18.45 28.66
N TYR A 304 6.79 -18.79 29.09
CA TYR A 304 5.64 -17.87 29.18
C TYR A 304 4.88 -17.94 30.55
N SER A 305 5.26 -18.80 31.49
CA SER A 305 4.54 -18.98 32.77
C SER A 305 4.82 -17.93 33.84
N LYS A 306 5.57 -16.87 33.51
CA LYS A 306 5.72 -15.64 34.30
C LYS A 306 5.84 -14.45 33.35
N VAL A 307 4.89 -14.29 32.42
CA VAL A 307 4.91 -13.09 31.59
C VAL A 307 4.48 -11.91 32.47
N PRO A 308 5.38 -10.97 32.78
CA PRO A 308 5.03 -9.81 33.58
C PRO A 308 3.94 -9.00 32.87
N LEU A 309 3.08 -8.31 33.62
CA LEU A 309 2.02 -7.45 33.07
C LEU A 309 2.47 -6.55 31.93
N TYR A 310 3.71 -6.09 31.95
CA TYR A 310 4.29 -5.30 30.87
C TYR A 310 4.16 -5.97 29.49
N SER A 311 4.42 -7.27 29.39
CA SER A 311 4.30 -7.99 28.12
C SER A 311 2.84 -8.31 27.78
N ARG A 312 1.97 -8.54 28.77
CA ARG A 312 0.51 -8.63 28.52
C ARG A 312 -0.06 -7.33 27.93
N ASN A 313 0.34 -6.19 28.50
CA ASN A 313 -0.02 -4.87 27.99
C ASN A 313 0.52 -4.64 26.57
N TRP A 314 1.75 -5.07 26.29
CA TRP A 314 2.30 -5.03 24.94
C TRP A 314 1.49 -5.87 23.95
N HIS A 315 1.09 -7.09 24.34
CA HIS A 315 0.26 -7.95 23.51
C HIS A 315 -1.12 -7.35 23.21
N ASP A 316 -1.79 -6.73 24.18
CA ASP A 316 -3.08 -6.05 23.95
C ASP A 316 -2.91 -4.89 22.95
N ILE A 317 -1.89 -4.03 23.11
CA ILE A 317 -1.60 -2.94 22.16
C ILE A 317 -1.35 -3.48 20.76
N VAL A 318 -0.47 -4.48 20.62
CA VAL A 318 -0.15 -5.08 19.31
C VAL A 318 -1.39 -5.65 18.66
N PHE A 319 -2.22 -6.37 19.43
CA PHE A 319 -3.49 -6.89 18.94
C PHE A 319 -4.41 -5.75 18.42
N ARG A 320 -4.55 -4.65 19.16
CA ARG A 320 -5.36 -3.49 18.72
C ARG A 320 -4.79 -2.80 17.49
N VAL A 321 -3.47 -2.68 17.39
CA VAL A 321 -2.82 -2.10 16.22
C VAL A 321 -3.07 -2.95 14.98
N ILE A 322 -2.98 -4.27 15.10
CA ILE A 322 -3.27 -5.19 14.00
C ILE A 322 -4.75 -5.16 13.64
N GLU A 323 -5.64 -5.08 14.62
CA GLU A 323 -7.08 -4.92 14.41
C GLU A 323 -7.40 -3.65 13.60
N VAL A 324 -6.81 -2.51 13.97
CA VAL A 324 -6.86 -1.29 13.16
C VAL A 324 -6.30 -1.52 11.75
N GLY A 325 -5.17 -2.22 11.65
CA GLY A 325 -4.51 -2.54 10.38
C GLY A 325 -5.41 -3.31 9.41
N VAL A 326 -6.14 -4.32 9.89
CA VAL A 326 -7.09 -5.12 9.08
C VAL A 326 -8.22 -4.25 8.52
N ALA A 327 -8.75 -3.31 9.31
CA ALA A 327 -9.76 -2.37 8.84
C ALA A 327 -9.18 -1.32 7.87
N LEU A 328 -7.97 -0.82 8.15
CA LEU A 328 -7.27 0.21 7.36
C LEU A 328 -6.87 -0.30 5.97
N TRP A 329 -6.63 -1.60 5.84
CA TRP A 329 -6.27 -2.21 4.58
C TRP A 329 -7.29 -1.92 3.45
N PHE A 330 -8.59 -1.97 3.75
CA PHE A 330 -9.64 -1.74 2.75
C PHE A 330 -9.58 -0.33 2.11
N PRO A 331 -9.66 0.79 2.85
CA PRO A 331 -9.56 2.13 2.26
C PRO A 331 -8.21 2.40 1.61
N CYS A 332 -7.12 1.74 2.04
CA CYS A 332 -5.80 1.85 1.41
C CYS A 332 -5.75 1.16 0.04
N VAL A 333 -6.23 -0.09 -0.06
CA VAL A 333 -6.25 -0.82 -1.32
C VAL A 333 -7.27 -0.24 -2.30
N LEU A 334 -8.34 0.34 -1.77
CA LEU A 334 -9.40 1.01 -2.53
C LEU A 334 -9.17 2.52 -2.65
N TRP A 335 -7.94 3.02 -2.53
CA TRP A 335 -7.68 4.47 -2.50
C TRP A 335 -8.21 5.24 -3.73
N ASN A 336 -8.16 4.62 -4.92
CA ASN A 336 -8.57 5.27 -6.18
C ASN A 336 -10.10 5.17 -6.41
N CYS A 337 -10.87 5.80 -5.51
CA CYS A 337 -12.33 5.76 -5.49
C CYS A 337 -13.02 6.36 -6.75
N MET A 338 -12.37 7.32 -7.43
CA MET A 338 -12.95 8.00 -8.61
C MET A 338 -12.76 7.23 -9.94
N SER A 339 -11.86 6.26 -9.99
CA SER A 339 -11.60 5.45 -11.19
C SER A 339 -11.52 3.95 -10.85
N PRO A 340 -12.68 3.26 -10.71
CA PRO A 340 -12.71 1.85 -10.36
C PRO A 340 -11.93 0.96 -11.33
N GLU A 341 -11.84 1.35 -12.61
CA GLU A 341 -11.03 0.68 -13.63
C GLU A 341 -9.52 0.69 -13.35
N GLN A 342 -9.01 1.47 -12.40
CA GLN A 342 -7.58 1.48 -12.05
C GLN A 342 -7.27 0.69 -10.77
N LEU A 343 -8.29 0.19 -10.06
CA LEU A 343 -8.13 -0.58 -8.84
C LEU A 343 -7.60 -1.97 -9.15
N TRP A 344 -6.37 -2.27 -8.75
CA TRP A 344 -5.75 -3.58 -9.01
C TRP A 344 -6.52 -4.74 -8.37
N ILE A 345 -7.15 -4.52 -7.21
CA ILE A 345 -7.87 -5.58 -6.47
C ILE A 345 -9.23 -5.93 -7.10
N LEU A 346 -9.83 -4.99 -7.84
CA LEU A 346 -11.17 -5.12 -8.44
C LEU A 346 -11.13 -5.11 -9.97
N ASN A 347 -9.95 -4.98 -10.58
CA ASN A 347 -9.79 -4.99 -12.04
C ASN A 347 -8.87 -6.14 -12.50
N PRO A 348 -9.46 -7.33 -12.77
CA PRO A 348 -8.69 -8.47 -13.27
C PRO A 348 -8.28 -8.30 -14.74
N LYS A 349 -8.82 -7.33 -15.49
CA LYS A 349 -8.59 -7.20 -16.93
C LYS A 349 -7.18 -6.78 -17.31
N ARG A 350 -6.50 -5.96 -16.50
CA ARG A 350 -5.09 -5.63 -16.77
C ARG A 350 -4.19 -6.86 -16.62
N ILE A 351 -4.58 -7.78 -15.74
CA ILE A 351 -3.88 -9.04 -15.48
C ILE A 351 -4.22 -10.05 -16.58
N LEU A 352 -5.51 -10.20 -16.93
CA LEU A 352 -6.01 -11.19 -17.90
C LEU A 352 -5.80 -10.80 -19.36
N LYS A 353 -5.91 -9.52 -19.73
CA LYS A 353 -5.66 -9.06 -21.11
C LYS A 353 -4.23 -9.34 -21.56
N LYS A 354 -3.28 -9.37 -20.63
CA LYS A 354 -1.89 -9.75 -20.90
C LYS A 354 -1.78 -11.26 -21.24
N LEU A 355 -2.60 -12.10 -20.62
CA LEU A 355 -2.66 -13.54 -20.89
C LEU A 355 -3.30 -13.85 -22.26
N ASP A 356 -4.43 -13.21 -22.58
CA ASP A 356 -5.11 -13.40 -23.89
C ASP A 356 -4.27 -12.86 -25.06
N LEU A 357 -3.57 -11.74 -24.86
CA LEU A 357 -2.65 -11.19 -25.86
C LEU A 357 -1.46 -12.12 -26.08
N ASP A 358 -0.86 -12.70 -25.02
CA ASP A 358 0.24 -13.68 -25.16
C ASP A 358 -0.24 -14.98 -25.85
N GLN A 359 -1.43 -15.46 -25.51
CA GLN A 359 -2.01 -16.67 -26.13
C GLN A 359 -2.36 -16.43 -27.60
N GLY A 360 -3.03 -15.32 -27.91
CA GLY A 360 -3.40 -14.95 -29.27
C GLY A 360 -2.21 -14.61 -30.15
N LYS A 361 -1.12 -14.08 -29.57
CA LYS A 361 0.12 -13.80 -30.29
C LYS A 361 0.90 -15.09 -30.59
N ARG A 362 0.97 -16.05 -29.66
CA ARG A 362 1.53 -17.39 -29.93
C ARG A 362 0.76 -18.15 -31.01
N ILE A 363 -0.58 -18.09 -31.01
CA ILE A 363 -1.40 -18.76 -32.02
C ILE A 363 -1.20 -18.11 -33.41
N LYS A 364 -1.11 -16.77 -33.46
CA LYS A 364 -0.84 -16.05 -34.73
C LYS A 364 0.58 -16.24 -35.24
N GLU A 365 1.60 -16.29 -34.38
CA GLU A 365 2.99 -16.58 -34.78
C GLU A 365 3.13 -17.99 -35.35
N ILE A 366 2.37 -18.97 -34.85
CA ILE A 366 2.30 -20.33 -35.42
C ILE A 366 1.57 -20.34 -36.78
N GLU A 367 0.49 -19.55 -36.95
CA GLU A 367 -0.24 -19.46 -38.23
C GLU A 367 0.51 -18.64 -39.32
N LEU A 368 1.31 -17.65 -38.93
CA LEU A 368 2.06 -16.79 -39.86
C LEU A 368 3.37 -17.41 -40.35
N GLN A 369 3.90 -18.44 -39.67
CA GLN A 369 5.10 -19.16 -40.13
C GLN A 369 4.82 -20.15 -41.28
N GLU A 370 3.56 -20.44 -41.59
CA GLU A 370 3.18 -21.39 -42.66
C GLU A 370 2.80 -20.72 -43.99
N LYS A 371 2.74 -19.38 -44.05
CA LYS A 371 2.38 -18.64 -45.27
C LYS A 371 3.21 -17.37 -45.44
N GLY A 372 4.35 -17.46 -46.14
CA GLY A 372 5.03 -16.26 -46.63
C GLY A 372 6.46 -16.48 -47.14
N THR A 373 6.60 -16.94 -48.38
CA THR A 373 7.82 -16.76 -49.18
C THR A 373 7.41 -16.06 -50.48
N SER A 374 8.24 -15.13 -50.95
CA SER A 374 8.10 -14.18 -52.07
C SER A 374 7.20 -12.95 -51.78
N GLN A 375 7.61 -11.70 -52.01
CA GLN A 375 8.33 -11.16 -53.17
C GLN A 375 8.88 -9.74 -52.87
N ASP A 376 10.07 -9.42 -53.42
CA ASP A 376 10.75 -8.12 -53.36
C ASP A 376 10.19 -7.06 -54.32
N THR A 377 10.55 -5.80 -54.03
CA THR A 377 10.68 -4.61 -54.91
C THR A 377 9.48 -3.65 -55.00
N PHE A 378 9.57 -2.50 -54.32
CA PHE A 378 9.56 -1.16 -54.95
C PHE A 378 9.74 -0.02 -53.92
N LEU A 379 10.45 1.04 -54.34
CA LEU A 379 10.53 2.41 -53.80
C LEU A 379 11.86 2.82 -53.12
N SER A 380 12.84 3.13 -53.98
CA SER A 380 13.88 4.13 -53.71
C SER A 380 13.53 5.42 -54.47
N ALA A 381 13.03 6.43 -53.76
CA ALA A 381 13.01 7.84 -54.19
C ALA A 381 12.40 8.68 -53.06
N ASP A 382 13.23 9.24 -52.15
CA ASP A 382 12.82 10.42 -51.34
C ASP A 382 13.94 11.03 -50.45
N ALA A 383 15.23 10.72 -50.69
CA ALA A 383 16.32 11.28 -49.89
C ALA A 383 16.68 12.75 -50.22
N ALA A 384 16.06 13.35 -51.25
CA ALA A 384 16.40 14.71 -51.73
C ALA A 384 15.42 15.82 -51.29
N SER A 385 14.36 15.53 -50.54
CA SER A 385 13.30 16.50 -50.20
C SER A 385 13.28 16.98 -48.73
N ILE A 386 14.29 16.64 -47.93
CA ILE A 386 14.38 17.10 -46.54
C ILE A 386 14.92 18.54 -46.44
N ASN A 387 15.69 19.00 -47.44
CA ASN A 387 16.37 20.30 -47.40
C ASN A 387 15.45 21.51 -47.61
N SER A 388 14.16 21.30 -47.90
CA SER A 388 13.16 22.36 -48.16
C SER A 388 11.98 22.33 -47.17
N LYS A 389 12.12 21.62 -46.05
CA LYS A 389 11.06 21.53 -45.03
C LYS A 389 11.47 22.30 -43.79
N ASP A 390 10.61 23.18 -43.31
CA ASP A 390 10.84 23.92 -42.07
C ASP A 390 10.57 23.02 -40.86
N CYS A 391 11.29 23.23 -39.76
CA CYS A 391 11.02 22.54 -38.51
C CYS A 391 9.60 22.89 -38.00
N TRP A 392 8.72 21.90 -37.80
CA TRP A 392 7.33 22.18 -37.37
C TRP A 392 7.20 22.83 -35.97
N ILE A 393 8.27 22.83 -35.16
CA ILE A 393 8.28 23.45 -33.83
C ILE A 393 8.69 24.92 -33.90
N CYS A 394 9.77 25.23 -34.64
CA CYS A 394 10.34 26.58 -34.66
C CYS A 394 10.13 27.33 -35.98
N TYR A 395 9.55 26.68 -37.00
CA TYR A 395 9.28 27.22 -38.34
C TYR A 395 10.51 27.83 -39.01
N ASP A 396 11.67 27.22 -38.75
CA ASP A 396 12.98 27.66 -39.25
C ASP A 396 13.75 26.42 -39.73
N ASN A 397 14.49 26.55 -40.82
CA ASN A 397 15.28 25.49 -41.48
C ASN A 397 16.80 25.72 -41.32
N GLU A 398 17.25 26.94 -41.03
CA GLU A 398 18.70 27.29 -41.03
C GLU A 398 19.29 27.41 -39.63
N ARG A 399 18.55 26.98 -38.61
CA ARG A 399 18.89 27.18 -37.21
C ARG A 399 20.03 26.27 -36.73
N GLN A 400 21.28 26.73 -36.87
CA GLN A 400 22.49 25.93 -36.56
C GLN A 400 22.68 25.55 -35.08
N ASP A 401 22.02 26.25 -34.13
CA ASP A 401 22.12 25.99 -32.69
C ASP A 401 21.13 24.92 -32.16
N ALA A 402 20.29 24.33 -33.04
CA ALA A 402 19.26 23.35 -32.67
C ALA A 402 19.52 21.91 -33.19
N GLY A 403 20.68 21.68 -33.81
CA GLY A 403 21.04 20.39 -34.39
C GLY A 403 20.35 20.10 -35.73
N PRO A 404 20.65 18.94 -36.37
CA PRO A 404 20.15 18.63 -37.71
C PRO A 404 18.63 18.40 -37.72
N LEU A 405 18.03 18.65 -38.89
CA LEU A 405 16.62 18.35 -39.16
C LEU A 405 16.44 16.83 -39.35
N ILE A 406 15.57 16.22 -38.55
CA ILE A 406 15.31 14.77 -38.53
C ILE A 406 13.84 14.47 -38.84
N GLN A 407 13.56 13.27 -39.34
CA GLN A 407 12.21 12.72 -39.51
C GLN A 407 12.00 11.53 -38.54
N PRO A 408 11.61 11.82 -37.28
CA PRO A 408 11.59 10.83 -36.20
C PRO A 408 10.39 9.87 -36.27
N CYS A 409 9.43 10.12 -37.17
CA CYS A 409 8.20 9.34 -37.31
C CYS A 409 7.69 9.33 -38.76
N GLN A 410 6.66 8.52 -39.03
CA GLN A 410 6.07 8.33 -40.37
C GLN A 410 5.04 9.41 -40.76
N CYS A 411 5.01 10.55 -40.06
CA CYS A 411 4.17 11.68 -40.47
C CYS A 411 4.61 12.19 -41.87
N ARG A 412 3.64 12.69 -42.65
CA ARG A 412 3.86 13.26 -43.99
C ARG A 412 3.58 14.76 -43.98
N GLY A 413 4.09 15.48 -44.98
CA GLY A 413 3.94 16.93 -45.11
C GLY A 413 4.76 17.72 -44.10
N ASP A 414 4.29 18.90 -43.71
CA ASP A 414 5.03 19.87 -42.90
C ASP A 414 5.29 19.38 -41.46
N VAL A 415 4.48 18.46 -40.95
CA VAL A 415 4.62 17.88 -39.59
C VAL A 415 5.63 16.70 -39.56
N SER A 416 6.36 16.48 -40.65
CA SER A 416 7.33 15.37 -40.76
C SER A 416 8.74 15.74 -40.27
N ALA A 417 9.14 17.01 -40.36
CA ALA A 417 10.52 17.44 -40.17
C ALA A 417 10.70 18.31 -38.92
N VAL A 418 11.70 18.00 -38.08
CA VAL A 418 11.95 18.70 -36.82
C VAL A 418 13.43 18.69 -36.46
N HIS A 419 13.95 19.77 -35.88
CA HIS A 419 15.32 19.76 -35.34
C HIS A 419 15.43 18.82 -34.14
N HIS A 420 16.56 18.13 -34.04
CA HIS A 420 16.82 17.21 -32.92
C HIS A 420 16.63 17.86 -31.55
N ASP A 421 17.21 19.05 -31.31
CA ASP A 421 17.08 19.73 -30.01
C ASP A 421 15.69 20.35 -29.80
N CYS A 422 14.99 20.75 -30.86
CA CYS A 422 13.60 21.23 -30.77
C CYS A 422 12.68 20.09 -30.30
N LEU A 423 12.80 18.90 -30.90
CA LEU A 423 12.03 17.73 -30.49
C LEU A 423 12.41 17.30 -29.07
N ARG A 424 13.71 17.27 -28.76
CA ARG A 424 14.20 16.91 -27.42
C ARG A 424 13.62 17.83 -26.34
N ARG A 425 13.65 19.16 -26.54
CA ARG A 425 13.06 20.14 -25.61
C ARG A 425 11.54 19.95 -25.48
N TRP A 426 10.84 19.73 -26.59
CA TRP A 426 9.41 19.44 -26.60
C TRP A 426 9.05 18.17 -25.82
N LEU A 427 9.87 17.12 -25.93
CA LEU A 427 9.72 15.87 -25.18
C LEU A 427 10.01 16.04 -23.69
N VAL A 428 11.00 16.85 -23.32
CA VAL A 428 11.30 17.21 -21.92
C VAL A 428 10.12 17.96 -21.30
N GLU A 429 9.51 18.89 -22.02
CA GLU A 429 8.36 19.66 -21.52
C GLU A 429 7.08 18.82 -21.44
N SER A 430 6.90 17.87 -22.37
CA SER A 430 5.75 16.95 -22.38
C SER A 430 5.94 15.67 -21.53
N SER A 431 7.09 15.53 -20.86
CA SER A 431 7.49 14.35 -20.05
C SER A 431 6.59 14.03 -18.86
N LEU A 432 5.73 14.96 -18.45
CA LEU A 432 4.74 14.77 -17.38
C LEU A 432 3.67 13.71 -17.73
N ASN A 433 3.58 13.32 -19.01
CA ASN A 433 2.67 12.28 -19.48
C ASN A 433 3.46 11.00 -19.82
N ALA A 434 2.93 9.84 -19.42
CA ALA A 434 3.59 8.53 -19.58
C ALA A 434 3.86 8.12 -21.05
N ASP A 435 3.22 8.80 -22.01
CA ASP A 435 3.30 8.52 -23.45
C ASP A 435 4.21 9.51 -24.22
N SER A 436 5.14 10.18 -23.53
CA SER A 436 5.95 11.25 -24.14
C SER A 436 6.81 10.80 -25.33
N LEU A 437 7.24 9.53 -25.39
CA LEU A 437 8.11 9.00 -26.46
C LEU A 437 7.35 8.50 -27.72
N VAL A 438 6.09 8.92 -27.88
CA VAL A 438 5.25 8.57 -29.03
C VAL A 438 4.84 9.84 -29.77
N CYS A 439 4.81 9.77 -31.09
CA CYS A 439 4.26 10.85 -31.89
C CYS A 439 2.75 10.99 -31.63
N LYS A 440 2.28 12.17 -31.25
CA LYS A 440 0.86 12.43 -30.96
C LYS A 440 -0.04 12.38 -32.21
N VAL A 441 0.53 12.50 -33.40
CA VAL A 441 -0.21 12.56 -34.67
C VAL A 441 -0.36 11.16 -35.26
N CYS A 442 0.76 10.46 -35.52
CA CYS A 442 0.74 9.14 -36.13
C CYS A 442 0.83 7.98 -35.13
N ASN A 443 0.93 8.27 -33.83
CA ASN A 443 1.07 7.27 -32.75
C ASN A 443 2.27 6.32 -32.89
N THR A 444 3.27 6.70 -33.71
CA THR A 444 4.51 5.92 -33.91
C THR A 444 5.51 6.25 -32.81
N LYS A 445 6.17 5.24 -32.25
CA LYS A 445 7.23 5.39 -31.23
C LYS A 445 8.48 5.98 -31.87
N TYR A 446 9.10 6.95 -31.20
CA TYR A 446 10.39 7.50 -31.64
C TYR A 446 11.52 6.50 -31.40
N ASN A 447 12.43 6.34 -32.37
CA ASN A 447 13.62 5.51 -32.22
C ASN A 447 14.67 6.27 -31.41
N VAL A 448 15.17 5.70 -30.30
CA VAL A 448 16.08 6.38 -29.37
C VAL A 448 17.30 5.53 -29.05
N GLU A 449 18.48 6.13 -29.20
CA GLU A 449 19.75 5.62 -28.69
C GLU A 449 19.99 6.19 -27.29
N HIS A 450 20.32 5.32 -26.34
CA HIS A 450 20.67 5.71 -24.98
C HIS A 450 22.12 6.20 -24.94
N ALA A 451 22.36 7.48 -24.67
CA ALA A 451 23.70 7.95 -24.35
C ALA A 451 24.12 7.38 -22.97
N SER A 452 25.30 6.78 -22.91
CA SER A 452 25.84 6.10 -21.70
C SER A 452 26.29 7.05 -20.58
N ARG A 453 26.20 8.38 -20.78
CA ARG A 453 26.58 9.40 -19.81
C ARG A 453 25.42 10.33 -19.50
N LEU A 454 24.93 10.23 -18.26
CA LEU A 454 24.00 11.17 -17.65
C LEU A 454 24.79 12.43 -17.26
N ASP A 455 24.80 13.44 -18.11
CA ASP A 455 25.41 14.74 -17.77
C ASP A 455 24.55 15.47 -16.74
N TRP A 456 24.87 15.25 -15.46
CA TRP A 456 24.07 15.76 -14.36
C TRP A 456 24.16 17.28 -14.19
N GLN A 457 25.14 17.90 -14.85
CA GLN A 457 25.54 19.29 -14.66
C GLN A 457 24.53 20.30 -15.23
N ASN A 458 23.79 19.95 -16.29
CA ASN A 458 22.87 20.88 -16.97
C ASN A 458 21.39 20.71 -16.59
N SER A 459 21.05 19.71 -15.76
CA SER A 459 19.64 19.42 -15.39
C SER A 459 19.21 19.92 -14.02
N LEU A 460 20.14 20.40 -13.17
CA LEU A 460 19.81 21.04 -11.90
C LEU A 460 19.44 22.51 -12.13
N THR A 461 18.22 22.77 -12.60
CA THR A 461 17.70 24.13 -12.64
C THR A 461 17.73 24.72 -11.22
N PRO A 462 18.32 25.91 -10.99
CA PRO A 462 18.47 26.49 -9.64
C PRO A 462 17.14 26.63 -8.88
N ARG A 463 16.05 26.82 -9.64
CA ARG A 463 14.68 26.85 -9.12
C ARG A 463 14.26 25.52 -8.47
N HIS A 464 14.62 24.37 -9.04
CA HIS A 464 14.30 23.04 -8.49
C HIS A 464 15.16 22.71 -7.27
N CYS A 465 16.42 23.15 -7.25
CA CYS A 465 17.30 23.02 -6.09
C CYS A 465 16.75 23.84 -4.90
N LEU A 466 16.40 25.12 -5.13
CA LEU A 466 15.81 25.99 -4.11
C LEU A 466 14.49 25.43 -3.56
N GLN A 467 13.62 24.91 -4.43
CA GLN A 467 12.38 24.23 -4.01
C GLN A 467 12.66 23.00 -3.14
N THR A 468 13.65 22.17 -3.53
CA THR A 468 14.03 20.97 -2.77
C THR A 468 14.56 21.33 -1.38
N ILE A 469 15.43 22.34 -1.30
CA ILE A 469 15.96 22.87 -0.03
C ILE A 469 14.81 23.37 0.85
N ALA A 470 13.88 24.16 0.30
CA ALA A 470 12.73 24.70 1.05
C ALA A 470 11.81 23.61 1.64
N ILE A 471 11.61 22.50 0.91
CA ILE A 471 10.82 21.36 1.40
C ILE A 471 11.55 20.67 2.56
N VAL A 472 12.85 20.42 2.40
CA VAL A 472 13.66 19.75 3.44
C VAL A 472 13.74 20.61 4.70
N THR A 473 13.91 21.92 4.58
CA THR A 473 13.92 22.83 5.74
C THR A 473 12.58 22.83 6.46
N THR A 474 11.46 22.77 5.73
CA THR A 474 10.11 22.68 6.32
C THR A 474 9.92 21.36 7.08
N MET A 475 10.46 20.26 6.55
CA MET A 475 10.42 18.94 7.19
C MET A 475 11.22 18.91 8.50
N CYS A 476 12.41 19.52 8.51
CA CYS A 476 13.23 19.62 9.72
C CYS A 476 12.60 20.57 10.76
N ALA A 477 12.06 21.72 10.32
CA ALA A 477 11.45 22.70 11.21
C ALA A 477 10.20 22.15 11.92
N SER A 478 9.34 21.41 11.20
CA SER A 478 8.16 20.78 11.81
C SER A 478 8.52 19.71 12.85
N SER A 479 9.58 18.93 12.58
CA SER A 479 10.11 17.95 13.55
C SER A 479 10.67 18.61 14.80
N ALA A 480 11.45 19.70 14.63
CA ALA A 480 12.00 20.46 15.74
C ALA A 480 10.90 21.16 16.57
N ALA A 481 9.88 21.73 15.91
CA ALA A 481 8.75 22.36 16.58
C ALA A 481 7.96 21.36 17.43
N ALA A 482 7.67 20.17 16.90
CA ALA A 482 7.00 19.12 17.65
C ALA A 482 7.82 18.65 18.85
N TRP A 483 9.14 18.47 18.68
CA TRP A 483 10.05 18.13 19.79
C TRP A 483 9.99 19.17 20.91
N ILE A 484 10.07 20.45 20.56
CA ILE A 484 10.00 21.57 21.52
C ILE A 484 8.66 21.58 22.25
N VAL A 485 7.53 21.41 21.54
CA VAL A 485 6.19 21.39 22.14
C VAL A 485 6.02 20.19 23.09
N ILE A 486 6.55 19.01 22.73
CA ILE A 486 6.49 17.82 23.58
C ILE A 486 7.22 18.04 24.90
N GLN A 487 8.36 18.75 24.86
CA GLN A 487 9.15 19.07 26.05
C GLN A 487 8.52 20.18 26.91
N LEU A 488 7.89 21.18 26.30
CA LEU A 488 7.33 22.34 27.02
C LEU A 488 5.95 22.10 27.62
N VAL A 489 5.17 21.15 27.10
CA VAL A 489 3.78 20.94 27.51
C VAL A 489 3.61 19.55 28.10
N GLU A 490 3.12 19.47 29.34
CA GLU A 490 2.86 18.19 30.03
C GLU A 490 1.55 17.52 29.62
N GLY A 491 0.62 18.28 29.02
CA GLY A 491 -0.69 17.80 28.59
C GLY A 491 -0.59 16.71 27.51
N PRO A 492 -1.12 15.48 27.75
CA PRO A 492 -0.98 14.35 26.82
C PRO A 492 -1.66 14.61 25.47
N ILE A 493 -2.78 15.35 25.46
CA ILE A 493 -3.52 15.70 24.25
C ILE A 493 -2.68 16.61 23.33
N ILE A 494 -2.02 17.61 23.90
CA ILE A 494 -1.22 18.58 23.13
C ILE A 494 0.02 17.89 22.55
N ARG A 495 0.65 16.97 23.29
CA ARG A 495 1.75 16.14 22.80
C ARG A 495 1.34 15.27 21.61
N MET A 496 0.18 14.62 21.71
CA MET A 496 -0.34 13.78 20.64
C MET A 496 -0.67 14.60 19.38
N LEU A 497 -1.29 15.78 19.55
CA LEU A 497 -1.60 16.68 18.44
C LEU A 497 -0.34 17.27 17.78
N ALA A 498 0.67 17.64 18.57
CA ALA A 498 1.96 18.12 18.05
C ALA A 498 2.69 17.05 17.24
N ALA A 499 2.76 15.82 17.75
CA ALA A 499 3.33 14.69 17.01
C ALA A 499 2.54 14.36 15.73
N GLY A 500 1.20 14.32 15.83
CA GLY A 500 0.32 14.01 14.69
C GLY A 500 0.41 15.07 13.57
N SER A 501 0.41 16.35 13.93
CA SER A 501 0.54 17.45 12.96
C SER A 501 1.92 17.46 12.26
N ALA A 502 3.00 17.19 12.99
CA ALA A 502 4.32 17.04 12.39
C ALA A 502 4.38 15.87 11.40
N LEU A 503 3.82 14.71 11.75
CA LEU A 503 3.75 13.55 10.85
C LEU A 503 2.98 13.85 9.55
N LEU A 504 1.87 14.60 9.64
CA LEU A 504 1.13 15.03 8.45
C LEU A 504 1.93 15.98 7.57
N ILE A 505 2.63 16.96 8.16
CA ILE A 505 3.50 17.89 7.41
C ILE A 505 4.63 17.11 6.73
N ILE A 506 5.30 16.20 7.45
CA ILE A 506 6.35 15.35 6.90
C ILE A 506 5.81 14.50 5.74
N TYR A 507 4.63 13.89 5.89
CA TYR A 507 4.00 13.12 4.81
C TYR A 507 3.76 13.97 3.55
N VAL A 508 3.21 15.19 3.71
CA VAL A 508 2.99 16.12 2.59
C VAL A 508 4.31 16.53 1.94
N CYS A 509 5.34 16.84 2.74
CA CYS A 509 6.69 17.17 2.26
C CYS A 509 7.31 16.00 1.47
N ILE A 510 7.22 14.76 1.98
CA ILE A 510 7.69 13.56 1.29
C ILE A 510 6.95 13.37 -0.04
N ARG A 511 5.63 13.55 -0.06
CA ARG A 511 4.85 13.45 -1.30
C ARG A 511 5.32 14.48 -2.32
N PHE A 512 5.50 15.74 -1.91
CA PHE A 512 5.93 16.80 -2.80
C PHE A 512 7.38 16.59 -3.29
N LEU A 513 8.26 16.12 -2.41
CA LEU A 513 9.63 15.71 -2.76
C LEU A 513 9.64 14.54 -3.76
N SER A 514 8.76 13.55 -3.57
CA SER A 514 8.65 12.39 -4.48
C SER A 514 8.20 12.80 -5.88
N VAL A 515 7.25 13.74 -6.00
CA VAL A 515 6.81 14.25 -7.29
C VAL A 515 7.93 15.07 -7.94
N ASN A 516 8.59 15.96 -7.18
CA ASN A 516 9.66 16.81 -7.70
C ASN A 516 10.88 15.99 -8.17
N THR A 517 11.26 14.95 -7.43
CA THR A 517 12.35 14.03 -7.79
C THR A 517 12.02 13.18 -9.02
N VAL A 518 10.78 12.69 -9.16
CA VAL A 518 10.34 11.97 -10.37
C VAL A 518 10.38 12.87 -11.59
N VAL A 519 9.91 14.12 -11.49
CA VAL A 519 9.97 15.08 -12.61
C VAL A 519 11.42 15.40 -12.97
N ALA A 520 12.29 15.64 -12.00
CA ALA A 520 13.71 15.87 -12.24
C ALA A 520 14.38 14.66 -12.91
N TYR A 521 14.09 13.44 -12.44
CA TYR A 521 14.59 12.20 -13.04
C TYR A 521 14.08 12.00 -14.47
N GLN A 522 12.80 12.25 -14.74
CA GLN A 522 12.24 12.15 -16.10
C GLN A 522 12.87 13.17 -17.04
N ARG A 523 13.09 14.41 -16.59
CA ARG A 523 13.78 15.44 -17.37
C ARG A 523 15.23 15.04 -17.69
N ALA A 524 15.95 14.50 -16.69
CA ALA A 524 17.31 13.97 -16.84
C ALA A 524 17.39 12.79 -17.82
N LYS A 525 16.37 11.94 -17.77
CA LYS A 525 16.27 10.76 -18.62
C LYS A 525 15.97 11.13 -20.07
N ILE A 526 15.26 12.24 -20.34
CA ILE A 526 14.87 12.68 -21.70
C ILE A 526 15.87 13.69 -22.31
N SER A 527 16.58 14.49 -21.49
CA SER A 527 17.99 14.77 -21.83
C SER A 527 18.75 13.42 -21.87
N SER A 528 20.02 13.21 -22.16
CA SER A 528 20.59 11.85 -22.41
C SER A 528 20.00 10.97 -23.56
N LEU A 529 18.74 11.12 -24.02
CA LEU A 529 18.24 10.39 -25.20
C LEU A 529 18.70 11.07 -26.49
N ASN A 530 19.19 10.26 -27.42
CA ASN A 530 19.49 10.66 -28.78
C ASN A 530 18.42 10.07 -29.72
N ILE A 531 17.65 10.91 -30.42
CA ILE A 531 16.54 10.46 -31.27
C ILE A 531 17.05 10.25 -32.69
N VAL A 532 16.93 9.02 -33.20
CA VAL A 532 17.43 8.62 -34.52
C VAL A 532 16.35 8.84 -35.58
N ASN A 533 16.78 9.16 -36.80
CA ASN A 533 15.91 9.30 -37.97
C ASN A 533 15.25 7.96 -38.33
N SER A 534 13.95 7.96 -38.66
CA SER A 534 13.20 6.70 -38.90
C SER A 534 13.49 6.03 -40.26
N GLY A 535 14.32 6.65 -41.11
CA GLY A 535 14.60 6.21 -42.48
C GLY A 535 16.02 5.71 -42.76
N SER A 536 16.87 5.48 -41.75
CA SER A 536 18.27 5.06 -41.97
C SER A 536 18.54 3.63 -41.46
N GLU A 537 17.98 2.64 -42.14
CA GLU A 537 18.58 1.30 -42.23
C GLU A 537 19.24 1.17 -43.60
N SER A 538 20.41 1.82 -43.79
CA SER A 538 21.35 1.45 -44.85
C SER A 538 22.72 2.12 -44.61
N ASN A 539 23.69 1.31 -44.19
CA ASN A 539 25.14 1.44 -44.35
C ASN A 539 25.73 2.86 -44.46
N VAL A 540 26.19 3.43 -43.34
CA VAL A 540 27.27 4.43 -43.37
C VAL A 540 28.22 4.18 -42.19
N THR A 541 29.44 3.74 -42.51
CA THR A 541 30.64 3.90 -41.68
C THR A 541 30.76 5.35 -41.23
N ALA A 542 30.44 5.63 -39.97
CA ALA A 542 30.56 6.96 -39.39
C ALA A 542 32.04 7.32 -39.20
N GLN A 543 32.61 8.04 -40.16
CA GLN A 543 33.69 8.98 -39.89
C GLN A 543 33.11 10.13 -39.08
N VAL A 544 33.39 10.13 -37.77
CA VAL A 544 33.06 11.23 -36.88
C VAL A 544 34.16 12.28 -37.01
N THR A 545 33.90 13.37 -37.73
CA THR A 545 34.71 14.60 -37.61
C THR A 545 34.24 15.38 -36.39
N THR A 546 34.86 15.10 -35.24
CA THR A 546 34.73 15.95 -34.05
C THR A 546 35.70 17.11 -34.18
N ILE A 547 35.20 18.31 -34.47
CA ILE A 547 35.92 19.55 -34.17
C ILE A 547 35.74 19.82 -32.68
N SER A 548 36.76 19.51 -31.88
CA SER A 548 37.06 20.20 -30.62
C SER A 548 38.48 19.86 -30.19
N HIS A 549 39.33 20.89 -30.23
CA HIS A 549 40.68 20.87 -29.67
C HIS A 549 40.62 20.55 -28.16
N THR A 550 41.19 19.42 -27.72
CA THR A 550 42.02 19.32 -26.50
C THR A 550 42.60 17.90 -26.33
N ILE A 551 43.91 17.79 -26.55
CA ILE A 551 44.92 16.86 -26.00
C ILE A 551 44.48 15.38 -25.81
N SER A 552 44.86 14.53 -26.76
CA SER A 552 44.89 13.07 -26.63
C SER A 552 46.23 12.59 -26.06
N VAL A 553 46.18 11.73 -25.03
CA VAL A 553 47.30 10.88 -24.61
C VAL A 553 47.10 9.51 -25.26
N ASP A 554 48.09 9.07 -26.04
CA ASP A 554 48.13 7.75 -26.69
C ASP A 554 48.38 6.63 -25.68
N VAL A 555 47.63 5.53 -25.80
CA VAL A 555 48.01 4.23 -25.25
C VAL A 555 47.90 3.19 -26.36
N THR A 556 49.04 2.57 -26.66
CA THR A 556 49.27 1.60 -27.72
C THR A 556 48.54 0.28 -27.48
N LYS A 557 48.03 -0.30 -28.57
CA LYS A 557 47.36 -1.60 -28.64
C LYS A 557 48.42 -2.72 -28.67
N SER A 558 48.28 -3.74 -27.83
CA SER A 558 49.08 -4.98 -27.90
C SER A 558 48.38 -6.01 -28.79
N ASP A 559 49.17 -6.68 -29.63
CA ASP A 559 48.75 -7.65 -30.62
C ASP A 559 48.24 -8.97 -30.00
N MET A 560 47.19 -9.54 -30.61
CA MET A 560 46.81 -10.94 -30.41
C MET A 560 47.81 -11.85 -31.13
N ALA A 561 48.40 -12.79 -30.39
CA ALA A 561 49.08 -13.94 -30.96
C ALA A 561 48.07 -15.04 -31.36
N THR A 562 48.27 -15.53 -32.57
CA THR A 562 47.61 -16.65 -33.24
C THR A 562 47.97 -17.98 -32.59
N ILE A 563 46.97 -18.85 -32.34
CA ILE A 563 46.78 -20.19 -32.97
C ILE A 563 45.27 -20.43 -33.03
#